data_AF-A0A7V3TYL8-F1
#
_entry.id   AF-A0A7V3TYL8-F1
#
_cell.length_a   1.000
_cell.length_b   1.000
_cell.length_c   1.000
_cell.angle_alpha   90.00
_cell.angle_beta   90.00
_cell.angle_gamma   90.00
#
_symmetry.space_group_name_H-M   'P 1'
#
loop_
_entity.id
_entity.type
_entity.pdbx_description
1 polymer ?
#
loop_
_entity_poly.entity_id
_entity_poly.type
_entity_poly.pdbx_seq_one_letter_code
_entity_poly.pdbx_strand_id
1 'polypeptide(L)'
;MSPLDWGVLNYPIPVSPYFQKKFEDKAWEEERYKKMPILPPLVEGAPHAALDEPSDDEVIRALEKARGVEGGLPLLHEVQRGNVRIVKELITDSIDPPRVYPLIGPAQLHHVHWKCTIYFTETVKVGWPIPYTTQNREAVEVVYIDHDHLHMVGNVEGGAGSNY
;
A
#
# COMPACT_ATOMS: atom_id res chain seq x y z
N MET A 1 -38.02 35.58 -11.57
CA MET A 1 -36.95 34.56 -11.62
C MET A 1 -36.75 34.07 -10.20
N SER A 2 -36.92 32.76 -9.98
CA SER A 2 -36.98 32.20 -8.64
C SER A 2 -35.57 31.99 -8.07
N PRO A 3 -35.35 32.03 -6.74
CA PRO A 3 -34.06 31.68 -6.12
C PRO A 3 -33.56 30.27 -6.49
N LEU A 4 -34.46 29.40 -6.97
CA LEU A 4 -34.13 28.08 -7.49
C LEU A 4 -33.34 28.14 -8.81
N ASP A 5 -33.58 29.18 -9.62
CA ASP A 5 -32.87 29.42 -10.90
C ASP A 5 -31.44 29.94 -10.70
N TRP A 6 -31.08 30.36 -9.48
CA TRP A 6 -29.76 30.92 -9.11
C TRP A 6 -28.84 29.92 -8.41
N GLY A 7 -29.19 28.62 -8.43
CA GLY A 7 -28.25 27.59 -8.04
C GLY A 7 -28.00 27.55 -6.53
N VAL A 8 -29.06 27.27 -5.77
CA VAL A 8 -28.91 26.64 -4.43
C VAL A 8 -28.11 25.32 -4.54
N LEU A 9 -28.07 24.72 -5.74
CA LEU A 9 -27.20 23.59 -6.11
C LEU A 9 -25.85 23.98 -6.75
N ASN A 10 -25.58 25.27 -7.01
CA ASN A 10 -24.29 25.79 -7.51
C ASN A 10 -23.34 26.20 -6.38
N TYR A 11 -23.74 26.08 -5.12
CA TYR A 11 -22.78 26.19 -4.03
C TYR A 11 -21.93 24.91 -4.04
N PRO A 12 -20.60 24.98 -4.22
CA PRO A 12 -19.77 23.79 -4.14
C PRO A 12 -19.96 23.22 -2.75
N ILE A 13 -20.68 22.09 -2.65
CA ILE A 13 -20.84 21.38 -1.38
C ILE A 13 -19.44 20.90 -1.03
N PRO A 14 -18.82 21.41 0.05
CA PRO A 14 -17.47 21.00 0.40
C PRO A 14 -17.52 19.49 0.68
N VAL A 15 -16.61 18.75 0.04
CA VAL A 15 -16.39 17.35 0.38
C VAL A 15 -15.98 17.31 1.84
N SER A 16 -16.63 16.47 2.64
CA SER A 16 -16.25 16.36 4.06
C SER A 16 -14.76 16.00 4.16
N PRO A 17 -14.01 16.53 5.16
CA PRO A 17 -12.60 16.23 5.32
C PRO A 17 -12.29 14.72 5.35
N TYR A 18 -13.21 13.92 5.88
CA TYR A 18 -13.12 12.45 5.88
C TYR A 18 -13.08 11.86 4.46
N PHE A 19 -14.00 12.28 3.59
CA PHE A 19 -14.04 11.79 2.21
C PHE A 19 -12.85 12.31 1.40
N GLN A 20 -12.45 13.58 1.61
CA GLN A 20 -11.26 14.13 0.95
C GLN A 20 -10.01 13.33 1.30
N LYS A 21 -9.73 13.10 2.60
CA LYS A 21 -8.60 12.28 3.06
C LYS A 21 -8.62 10.90 2.41
N LYS A 22 -9.79 10.25 2.37
CA LYS A 22 -9.93 8.92 1.76
C LYS A 22 -9.57 8.89 0.28
N PHE A 23 -9.91 9.94 -0.48
CA PHE A 23 -9.52 10.03 -1.89
C PHE A 23 -8.03 10.30 -2.05
N GLU A 24 -7.45 11.15 -1.20
CA GLU A 24 -6.01 11.43 -1.18
C GLU A 24 -5.19 10.17 -0.84
N ASP A 25 -5.59 9.43 0.20
CA ASP A 25 -4.95 8.16 0.59
C ASP A 25 -5.02 7.12 -0.53
N LYS A 26 -6.15 7.04 -1.23
CA LYS A 26 -6.30 6.13 -2.38
C LYS A 26 -5.37 6.52 -3.53
N ALA A 27 -5.28 7.81 -3.85
CA ALA A 27 -4.38 8.29 -4.90
C ALA A 27 -2.91 8.03 -4.54
N TRP A 28 -2.54 8.28 -3.29
CA TRP A 28 -1.21 8.02 -2.75
C TRP A 28 -0.81 6.53 -2.83
N GLU A 29 -1.70 5.63 -2.40
CA GLU A 29 -1.49 4.18 -2.46
C GLU A 29 -1.33 3.69 -3.91
N GLU A 30 -2.15 4.23 -4.82
CA GLU A 30 -2.10 3.90 -6.24
C GLU A 30 -0.78 4.34 -6.90
N GLU A 31 -0.31 5.54 -6.58
CA GLU A 31 0.92 6.07 -7.18
C GLU A 31 2.19 5.39 -6.65
N ARG A 32 2.22 5.06 -5.36
CA ARG A 32 3.44 4.51 -4.73
C ARG A 32 3.54 2.99 -4.76
N TYR A 33 2.47 2.28 -4.44
CA TYR A 33 2.57 0.85 -4.10
C TYR A 33 1.96 -0.07 -5.14
N LYS A 34 0.95 0.38 -5.89
CA LYS A 34 0.27 -0.47 -6.88
C LYS A 34 0.89 -0.44 -8.27
N LYS A 35 1.65 0.59 -8.60
CA LYS A 35 2.34 0.69 -9.90
C LYS A 35 3.59 -0.17 -9.87
N MET A 36 3.62 -1.17 -10.74
CA MET A 36 4.82 -1.99 -10.94
C MET A 36 5.78 -1.29 -11.91
N PRO A 37 7.06 -1.13 -11.54
CA PRO A 37 8.05 -0.59 -12.45
C PRO A 37 8.41 -1.60 -13.55
N ILE A 38 8.68 -1.08 -14.75
CA ILE A 38 9.29 -1.84 -15.84
C ILE A 38 10.76 -1.47 -15.84
N LEU A 39 11.61 -2.46 -15.58
CA LEU A 39 13.04 -2.33 -15.46
C LEU A 39 13.75 -2.74 -16.75
N PRO A 40 15.00 -2.26 -16.95
CA PRO A 40 15.82 -2.72 -18.06
C PRO A 40 16.08 -4.23 -17.99
N PRO A 41 16.47 -4.83 -19.12
CA PRO A 41 16.82 -6.24 -19.18
C PRO A 41 17.88 -6.64 -18.16
N LEU A 42 17.73 -7.84 -17.62
CA LEU A 42 18.68 -8.42 -16.67
C LEU A 42 20.04 -8.63 -17.35
N VAL A 43 21.11 -8.26 -16.66
CA VAL A 43 22.48 -8.46 -17.13
C VAL A 43 22.90 -9.90 -16.83
N GLU A 44 23.41 -10.60 -17.84
CA GLU A 44 23.91 -11.97 -17.69
C GLU A 44 25.00 -12.03 -16.59
N GLY A 45 24.77 -12.85 -15.57
CA GLY A 45 25.73 -13.09 -14.48
C GLY A 45 25.65 -12.14 -13.28
N ALA A 46 24.78 -11.12 -13.30
CA ALA A 46 24.50 -10.32 -12.11
C ALA A 46 23.68 -11.13 -11.07
N PRO A 47 23.87 -10.91 -9.76
CA PRO A 47 22.97 -11.46 -8.75
C PRO A 47 21.59 -10.83 -8.96
N HIS A 48 20.60 -11.67 -9.22
CA HIS A 48 19.22 -11.27 -9.47
C HIS A 48 18.49 -11.06 -8.14
N ALA A 49 19.03 -10.19 -7.29
CA ALA A 49 18.40 -9.87 -6.01
C ALA A 49 17.28 -8.86 -6.24
N ALA A 50 16.16 -9.07 -5.54
CA ALA A 50 15.07 -8.09 -5.45
C ALA A 50 15.59 -6.68 -5.16
N LEU A 51 15.01 -5.68 -5.83
CA LEU A 51 15.53 -4.32 -5.81
C LEU A 51 15.47 -3.70 -4.41
N ASP A 52 14.32 -3.83 -3.73
CA ASP A 52 14.04 -3.09 -2.49
C ASP A 52 13.19 -3.88 -1.50
N GLU A 53 13.52 -3.72 -0.22
CA GLU A 53 12.69 -4.15 0.90
C GLU A 53 11.40 -3.31 0.98
N PRO A 54 10.28 -3.86 1.48
CA PRO A 54 9.05 -3.11 1.68
C PRO A 54 9.27 -1.92 2.59
N SER A 55 8.71 -0.77 2.22
CA SER A 55 8.88 0.45 3.02
C SER A 55 8.12 0.34 4.34
N ASP A 56 8.61 0.98 5.40
CA ASP A 56 7.91 0.97 6.69
C ASP A 56 6.49 1.56 6.56
N ASP A 57 6.29 2.60 5.73
CA ASP A 57 4.96 3.18 5.45
C ASP A 57 4.03 2.15 4.79
N GLU A 58 4.55 1.35 3.87
CA GLU A 58 3.80 0.30 3.18
C GLU A 58 3.35 -0.79 4.15
N VAL A 59 4.27 -1.25 5.01
CA VAL A 59 3.98 -2.24 6.05
C VAL A 59 2.91 -1.71 7.01
N ILE A 60 2.99 -0.43 7.41
CA ILE A 60 2.01 0.19 8.29
C ILE A 60 0.65 0.37 7.60
N ARG A 61 0.61 0.76 6.32
CA ARG A 61 -0.65 0.86 5.56
C ARG A 61 -1.31 -0.50 5.35
N ALA A 62 -0.52 -1.53 5.08
CA ALA A 62 -1.03 -2.89 4.98
C ALA A 62 -1.52 -3.42 6.33
N LEU A 63 -0.82 -3.11 7.44
CA LEU A 63 -1.29 -3.37 8.80
C LEU A 63 -2.59 -2.63 9.09
N GLU A 64 -2.72 -1.37 8.64
CA GLU A 64 -3.92 -0.56 8.84
C GLU A 64 -5.12 -1.13 8.08
N LYS A 65 -4.89 -1.66 6.88
CA LYS A 65 -5.92 -2.36 6.09
C LYS A 65 -6.35 -3.68 6.74
N ALA A 66 -5.42 -4.43 7.31
CA ALA A 66 -5.70 -5.70 7.99
C ALA A 66 -6.39 -5.48 9.36
N ARG A 67 -5.92 -4.47 10.09
CA ARG A 67 -6.38 -4.12 11.43
C ARG A 67 -6.45 -2.59 11.52
N GLY A 68 -7.62 -2.01 11.29
CA GLY A 68 -7.77 -0.56 11.33
C GLY A 68 -7.65 0.00 12.75
N VAL A 69 -6.85 1.04 12.92
CA VAL A 69 -6.83 1.94 14.08
C VAL A 69 -7.52 3.25 13.75
N GLU A 70 -7.43 3.69 12.50
CA GLU A 70 -8.13 4.87 12.00
C GLU A 70 -9.63 4.66 12.04
N GLY A 71 -10.30 5.50 12.82
CA GLY A 71 -11.75 5.51 12.94
C GLY A 71 -12.20 5.51 14.39
N GLY A 72 -13.51 5.35 14.56
CA GLY A 72 -14.16 5.43 15.87
C GLY A 72 -14.68 6.83 16.19
N LEU A 73 -15.34 6.90 17.34
CA LEU A 73 -15.83 8.16 17.90
C LEU A 73 -14.91 8.54 19.06
N PRO A 74 -14.29 9.73 19.02
CA PRO A 74 -13.45 10.22 20.12
C PRO A 74 -14.18 10.05 21.45
N LEU A 75 -13.43 9.66 22.49
CA LEU A 75 -13.92 9.40 23.85
C LEU A 75 -14.84 8.18 24.03
N LEU A 76 -15.37 7.57 22.96
CA LEU A 76 -16.20 6.37 23.07
C LEU A 76 -15.40 5.08 22.87
N HIS A 77 -14.60 5.03 21.81
CA HIS A 77 -13.75 3.89 21.49
C HIS A 77 -12.51 4.37 20.73
N GLU A 78 -11.36 4.26 21.38
CA GLU A 78 -10.07 4.66 20.82
C GLU A 78 -9.11 3.47 20.89
N VAL A 79 -8.50 3.14 19.76
CA VAL A 79 -7.42 2.15 19.66
C VAL A 79 -6.12 2.91 19.46
N GLN A 80 -5.09 2.55 20.20
CA GLN A 80 -3.76 3.13 20.07
C GLN A 80 -2.73 2.01 19.90
N ARG A 81 -1.76 2.24 19.01
CA ARG A 81 -0.59 1.38 18.84
C ARG A 81 0.65 2.09 19.37
N GLY A 82 1.43 1.41 20.18
CA GLY A 82 2.71 1.89 20.70
C GLY A 82 3.83 0.87 20.49
N ASN A 83 5.08 1.35 20.59
CA ASN A 83 6.29 0.53 20.54
C ASN A 83 6.35 -0.44 19.35
N VAL A 84 5.98 0.04 18.15
CA VAL A 84 5.96 -0.77 16.94
C VAL A 84 7.39 -1.19 16.56
N ARG A 85 7.59 -2.47 16.28
CA ARG A 85 8.83 -3.05 15.75
C ARG A 85 8.49 -3.92 14.55
N ILE A 86 9.15 -3.69 13.44
CA ILE A 86 8.92 -4.39 12.18
C ILE A 86 10.14 -5.26 11.88
N VAL A 87 9.90 -6.54 11.58
CA VAL A 87 10.91 -7.49 11.11
C VAL A 87 10.50 -7.95 9.72
N LYS A 88 11.39 -7.78 8.74
CA LYS A 88 11.15 -8.11 7.34
C LYS A 88 11.98 -9.34 6.96
N GLU A 89 11.33 -10.33 6.38
CA GLU A 89 11.92 -11.60 5.97
C GLU A 89 11.58 -11.85 4.49
N LEU A 90 12.59 -12.07 3.66
CA LEU A 90 12.40 -12.44 2.26
C LEU A 90 12.03 -13.93 2.18
N ILE A 91 10.87 -14.25 1.59
CA ILE A 91 10.39 -15.63 1.44
C ILE A 91 10.81 -16.20 0.10
N THR A 92 10.63 -15.43 -0.97
CA THR A 92 10.84 -15.90 -2.34
C THR A 92 11.35 -14.76 -3.18
N ASP A 93 12.37 -15.08 -3.96
CA ASP A 93 12.99 -14.23 -4.94
C ASP A 93 13.22 -15.13 -6.16
N SER A 94 12.35 -14.99 -7.18
CA SER A 94 12.35 -15.89 -8.34
C SER A 94 11.95 -15.16 -9.61
N ILE A 95 12.56 -15.55 -10.73
CA ILE A 95 12.29 -14.99 -12.05
C ILE A 95 11.58 -16.02 -12.91
N ASP A 96 10.44 -15.61 -13.45
CA ASP A 96 9.66 -16.39 -14.39
C ASP A 96 10.32 -16.42 -15.78
N PRO A 97 10.08 -17.48 -16.57
CA PRO A 97 10.55 -17.51 -17.96
C PRO A 97 9.92 -16.36 -18.77
N PRO A 98 10.60 -15.87 -19.83
CA PRO A 98 10.09 -14.78 -20.65
C PRO A 98 8.71 -15.08 -21.22
N ARG A 99 7.78 -14.13 -21.05
CA ARG A 99 6.41 -14.19 -21.59
C ARG A 99 6.09 -12.88 -22.30
N VAL A 100 5.07 -12.92 -23.17
CA VAL A 100 4.58 -11.72 -23.85
C VAL A 100 3.42 -11.15 -23.04
N TYR A 101 3.62 -9.96 -22.48
CA TYR A 101 2.58 -9.21 -21.77
C TYR A 101 1.91 -8.21 -22.72
N PRO A 102 0.57 -8.11 -22.72
CA PRO A 102 -0.13 -7.07 -23.48
C PRO A 102 0.38 -5.67 -23.11
N LEU A 103 0.54 -4.78 -24.09
CA LEU A 103 1.04 -3.39 -23.97
C LEU A 103 2.52 -3.21 -23.59
N ILE A 104 3.19 -4.23 -23.06
CA ILE A 104 4.61 -4.17 -22.65
C ILE A 104 5.50 -4.89 -23.65
N GLY A 105 5.04 -6.04 -24.17
CA GLY A 105 5.83 -6.89 -25.05
C GLY A 105 6.53 -8.04 -24.30
N PRO A 106 7.65 -8.57 -24.82
CA PRO A 106 8.38 -9.66 -24.19
C PRO A 106 9.07 -9.19 -22.91
N ALA A 107 8.68 -9.75 -21.77
CA ALA A 107 9.26 -9.43 -20.47
C ALA A 107 9.33 -10.67 -19.57
N GLN A 108 10.27 -10.65 -18.62
CA GLN A 108 10.37 -11.58 -17.50
C GLN A 108 9.75 -10.94 -16.27
N LEU A 109 8.98 -11.72 -15.52
CA LEU A 109 8.42 -11.28 -14.25
C LEU A 109 9.32 -11.73 -13.12
N HIS A 110 9.75 -10.78 -12.31
CA HIS A 110 10.51 -11.04 -11.10
C HIS A 110 9.53 -11.00 -9.93
N HIS A 111 9.28 -12.17 -9.35
CA HIS A 111 8.41 -12.36 -8.20
C HIS A 111 9.20 -12.24 -6.91
N VAL A 112 8.75 -11.34 -6.03
CA VAL A 112 9.40 -11.09 -4.75
C VAL A 112 8.35 -11.07 -3.66
N HIS A 113 8.43 -12.04 -2.75
CA HIS A 113 7.48 -12.17 -1.63
C HIS A 113 8.17 -11.88 -0.30
N TRP A 114 7.67 -10.88 0.40
CA TRP A 114 8.13 -10.48 1.72
C TRP A 114 7.13 -10.87 2.80
N LYS A 115 7.64 -11.36 3.92
CA LYS A 115 6.91 -11.53 5.17
C LYS A 115 7.36 -10.44 6.14
N CYS A 116 6.42 -9.59 6.53
CA CYS A 116 6.64 -8.56 7.52
C CYS A 116 5.94 -8.95 8.81
N THR A 117 6.71 -9.18 9.87
CA THR A 117 6.19 -9.46 11.22
C THR A 117 6.26 -8.19 12.05
N ILE A 118 5.12 -7.76 12.58
CA ILE A 118 4.96 -6.48 13.26
C ILE A 118 4.59 -6.75 14.71
N TYR A 119 5.47 -6.36 15.62
CA TYR A 119 5.25 -6.43 17.06
C TYR A 119 4.84 -5.07 17.58
N PHE A 120 3.75 -4.99 18.33
CA PHE A 120 3.29 -3.73 18.91
C PHE A 120 2.54 -3.91 20.23
N THR A 121 2.44 -2.84 20.99
CA THR A 121 1.54 -2.75 22.15
C THR A 121 0.23 -2.11 21.70
N GLU A 122 -0.88 -2.81 21.86
CA GLU A 122 -2.22 -2.27 21.61
C GLU A 122 -2.87 -1.82 22.92
N THR A 123 -3.37 -0.59 22.93
CA THR A 123 -4.17 -0.06 24.04
C THR A 123 -5.53 0.34 23.50
N VAL A 124 -6.58 -0.33 23.99
CA VAL A 124 -7.97 -0.03 23.65
C VAL A 124 -8.59 0.68 24.84
N LYS A 125 -9.09 1.90 24.61
CA LYS A 125 -9.83 2.69 25.59
C LYS A 125 -11.29 2.74 25.16
N VAL A 126 -12.15 2.17 25.99
CA VAL A 126 -13.60 2.23 25.81
C VAL A 126 -14.14 3.20 26.86
N GLY A 127 -14.83 4.24 26.44
CA GLY A 127 -15.40 5.26 27.32
C GLY A 127 -16.90 5.10 27.60
N TRP A 128 -17.60 4.23 26.88
CA TRP A 128 -19.04 3.97 27.05
C TRP A 128 -19.40 2.53 26.65
N PRO A 129 -20.37 1.84 27.30
CA PRO A 129 -21.22 2.29 28.41
C PRO A 129 -20.57 2.27 29.79
N ILE A 130 -19.52 1.46 29.97
CA ILE A 130 -18.73 1.40 31.21
C ILE A 130 -17.27 1.66 30.80
N PRO A 131 -16.61 2.69 31.34
CA PRO A 131 -15.23 2.98 30.97
C PRO A 131 -14.27 1.89 31.40
N TYR A 132 -13.47 1.37 30.47
CA TYR A 132 -12.36 0.48 30.78
C TYR A 132 -11.23 0.63 29.76
N THR A 133 -10.03 0.18 30.15
CA THR A 133 -8.87 0.16 29.27
C THR A 133 -8.29 -1.24 29.27
N THR A 134 -8.07 -1.78 28.07
CA THR A 134 -7.42 -3.07 27.86
C THR A 134 -6.10 -2.83 27.17
N GLN A 135 -5.04 -3.49 27.65
CA GLN A 135 -3.71 -3.40 27.07
C GLN A 135 -3.23 -4.79 26.66
N ASN A 136 -2.92 -4.96 25.39
CA ASN A 136 -2.23 -6.13 24.87
C ASN A 136 -0.77 -5.76 24.55
N ARG A 137 0.18 -6.26 25.36
CA ARG A 137 1.61 -5.90 25.25
C ARG A 137 2.37 -6.69 24.20
N GLU A 138 1.82 -7.83 23.79
CA GLU A 138 2.47 -8.81 22.93
C GLU A 138 1.64 -9.02 21.66
N ALA A 139 1.03 -7.95 21.14
CA ALA A 139 0.29 -8.04 19.89
C ALA A 139 1.29 -8.24 18.74
N VAL A 140 1.00 -9.23 17.90
CA VAL A 140 1.80 -9.57 16.72
C VAL A 140 0.86 -9.68 15.53
N GLU A 141 1.26 -9.08 14.42
CA GLU A 141 0.58 -9.23 13.13
C GLU A 141 1.59 -9.61 12.07
N VAL A 142 1.20 -10.47 11.13
CA VAL A 142 2.04 -10.84 9.99
C VAL A 142 1.35 -10.37 8.72
N VAL A 143 2.07 -9.60 7.92
CA VAL A 143 1.61 -9.06 6.64
C VAL A 143 2.52 -9.59 5.54
N TYR A 144 1.93 -10.07 4.46
CA TYR A 144 2.64 -10.47 3.26
C TYR A 144 2.54 -9.34 2.22
N ILE A 145 3.69 -8.96 1.65
CA ILE A 145 3.81 -7.88 0.67
C ILE A 145 4.56 -8.42 -0.54
N ASP A 146 4.02 -8.14 -1.72
CA ASP A 146 4.54 -8.61 -2.99
C ASP A 146 5.15 -7.44 -3.75
N HIS A 147 6.43 -7.56 -4.11
CA HIS A 147 7.21 -6.58 -4.86
C HIS A 147 7.55 -7.10 -6.24
N ASP A 148 6.51 -7.34 -7.02
CA ASP A 148 6.67 -7.85 -8.37
C ASP A 148 7.04 -6.73 -9.34
N HIS A 149 7.97 -7.02 -10.25
CA HIS A 149 8.37 -6.08 -11.30
C HIS A 149 8.77 -6.82 -12.57
N LEU A 150 8.73 -6.11 -13.69
CA LEU A 150 9.00 -6.68 -15.00
C LEU A 150 10.37 -6.25 -15.51
N HIS A 151 11.12 -7.20 -16.05
CA HIS A 151 12.32 -6.94 -16.84
C HIS A 151 12.02 -7.11 -18.32
N MET A 152 12.28 -6.10 -19.13
CA MET A 152 12.14 -6.26 -20.59
C MET A 152 13.15 -7.28 -21.12
N VAL A 153 12.77 -8.05 -22.14
CA VAL A 153 13.65 -9.04 -22.77
C VAL A 153 13.79 -8.77 -24.26
N GLY A 154 15.03 -8.71 -24.74
CA GLY A 154 15.36 -8.45 -26.13
C GLY A 154 15.53 -6.96 -26.44
N ASN A 155 15.95 -6.66 -27.67
CA ASN A 155 16.14 -5.29 -28.14
C ASN A 155 14.78 -4.69 -28.54
N VAL A 156 13.98 -4.34 -27.53
CA VAL A 156 12.67 -3.70 -27.75
C VAL A 156 12.92 -2.21 -27.89
N GLU A 157 13.03 -1.72 -29.12
CA GLU A 157 12.88 -0.28 -29.37
C GLU A 157 11.43 0.07 -29.05
N GLY A 158 11.20 0.78 -27.95
CA GLY A 158 9.90 1.36 -27.65
C GLY A 158 9.44 2.11 -28.89
N GLY A 159 8.31 1.70 -29.50
CA GLY A 159 7.81 2.33 -30.71
C GLY A 159 7.66 3.85 -30.54
N ALA A 160 7.46 4.59 -31.63
CA ALA A 160 7.52 6.07 -31.70
C ALA A 160 6.63 6.90 -30.73
N GLY A 161 5.92 6.27 -29.78
CA GLY A 161 5.21 6.89 -28.67
C GLY A 161 5.41 6.23 -27.31
N SER A 162 6.41 5.37 -27.13
CA SER A 162 6.79 4.82 -25.82
C SER A 162 7.60 5.85 -25.03
N ASN A 163 7.21 6.13 -23.79
CA ASN A 163 8.00 6.96 -22.86
C ASN A 163 9.11 6.17 -22.15
N TYR A 164 9.37 4.94 -22.60
CA TYR A 164 10.37 3.99 -22.10
C TYR A 164 11.14 3.39 -23.27
#